data_AF-A0A254PZX7-F1
#
_entry.id   AF-A0A254PZX7-F1
#
_cell.length_a   1.000
_cell.length_b   1.000
_cell.length_c   1.000
_cell.angle_alpha   90.00
_cell.angle_beta   90.00
_cell.angle_gamma   90.00
#
_symmetry.space_group_name_H-M   'P 1'
#
loop_
_entity.id
_entity.type
_entity.pdbx_description
1 polymer ?
#
loop_
_entity_poly.entity_id
_entity_poly.type
_entity_poly.pdbx_seq_one_letter_code
_entity_poly.pdbx_strand_id
1 'polypeptide(L)'
;MSRNLTSMTTLLELAERELTEAGERLAKTNQLITEAKAQREQLGTYRDEYVTRNQLILTSGMEVMDLLNYRAFLKNLDRAIIGQEQIVEGYSNLAKNHLALWQASQSKKRSYEVLIEREKLKMHHQELKREQKMMDEFSSNQKRFFPT
;
A
#
# COMPACT_ATOMS: atom_id res chain seq x y z
N MET A 1 27.37 3.62 20.82
CA MET A 1 26.59 4.36 19.80
C MET A 1 25.94 5.58 20.45
N SER A 2 25.80 6.70 19.73
CA SER A 2 25.13 7.92 20.22
C SER A 2 23.65 7.65 20.55
N ARG A 3 23.12 8.24 21.63
CA ARG A 3 21.70 8.14 22.05
C ARG A 3 20.73 8.63 20.96
N ASN A 4 21.18 9.56 20.12
CA ASN A 4 20.40 10.07 18.99
C ASN A 4 20.26 9.03 17.88
N LEU A 5 21.34 8.29 17.58
CA LEU A 5 21.32 7.25 16.55
C LEU A 5 20.36 6.11 16.93
N THR A 6 20.39 5.68 18.20
CA THR A 6 19.47 4.63 18.70
C THR A 6 18.01 5.07 18.67
N SER A 7 17.72 6.35 18.95
CA SER A 7 16.35 6.86 18.85
C SER A 7 15.88 6.93 17.39
N MET A 8 16.74 7.37 16.47
CA MET A 8 16.41 7.43 15.04
C MET A 8 16.19 6.05 14.43
N THR A 9 16.98 5.03 14.83
CA THR A 9 16.78 3.66 14.37
C THR A 9 15.44 3.09 14.83
N THR A 10 15.02 3.36 16.08
CA THR A 10 13.69 2.95 16.55
C THR A 10 12.57 3.66 15.77
N LEU A 11 12.75 4.93 15.42
CA LEU A 11 11.80 5.65 14.58
C LEU A 11 11.73 5.11 13.13
N LEU A 12 12.87 4.65 12.59
CA LEU A 12 12.92 3.97 11.30
C LEU A 12 12.15 2.64 11.35
N GLU A 13 12.40 1.80 12.37
CA GLU A 13 11.68 0.54 12.56
C GLU A 13 10.17 0.75 12.66
N LEU A 14 9.74 1.79 13.38
CA LEU A 14 8.32 2.15 13.45
C LEU A 14 7.77 2.57 12.09
N ALA A 15 8.50 3.39 11.33
CA ALA A 15 8.09 3.79 9.98
C ALA A 15 8.04 2.61 9.00
N GLU A 16 8.90 1.61 9.16
CA GLU A 16 8.88 0.37 8.38
C GLU A 16 7.64 -0.48 8.67
N ARG A 17 7.25 -0.59 9.95
CA ARG A 17 6.00 -1.25 10.34
C ARG A 17 4.79 -0.52 9.77
N GLU A 18 4.73 0.80 9.93
CA GLU A 18 3.66 1.64 9.36
C GLU A 18 3.55 1.49 7.83
N LEU A 19 4.69 1.43 7.12
CA LEU A 19 4.72 1.20 5.67
C LEU A 19 4.18 -0.17 5.29
N THR A 20 4.59 -1.21 6.04
CA THR A 20 4.14 -2.59 5.82
C THR A 20 2.63 -2.70 6.03
N GLU A 21 2.12 -2.21 7.16
CA GLU A 21 0.68 -2.20 7.46
C GLU A 21 -0.13 -1.42 6.41
N ALA A 22 0.38 -0.26 5.95
CA ALA A 22 -0.28 0.50 4.89
C ALA A 22 -0.31 -0.28 3.56
N GLY A 23 0.78 -1.01 3.25
CA GLY A 23 0.86 -1.87 2.08
C GLY A 23 -0.14 -3.03 2.12
N GLU A 24 -0.26 -3.71 3.27
CA GLU A 24 -1.23 -4.79 3.48
C GLU A 24 -2.67 -4.31 3.32
N ARG A 25 -3.01 -3.14 3.88
CA ARG A 25 -4.35 -2.54 3.73
C ARG A 25 -4.65 -2.21 2.27
N LEU A 26 -3.70 -1.60 1.56
CA LEU A 26 -3.86 -1.31 0.14
C LEU A 26 -4.04 -2.59 -0.70
N ALA A 27 -3.24 -3.62 -0.45
CA ALA A 27 -3.35 -4.89 -1.13
C ALA A 27 -4.72 -5.54 -0.90
N LYS A 28 -5.19 -5.58 0.35
CA LYS A 28 -6.52 -6.09 0.70
C LYS A 28 -7.64 -5.35 -0.01
N THR A 29 -7.59 -4.02 -0.07
CA THR A 29 -8.62 -3.24 -0.78
C THR A 29 -8.57 -3.48 -2.28
N ASN A 30 -7.39 -3.61 -2.89
CA ASN A 30 -7.28 -3.96 -4.31
C ASN A 30 -7.83 -5.37 -4.62
N GLN A 31 -7.64 -6.32 -3.71
CA GLN A 31 -8.27 -7.64 -3.81
C GLN A 31 -9.80 -7.53 -3.79
N LEU A 32 -10.37 -6.76 -2.84
CA LEU A 32 -11.81 -6.53 -2.77
C LEU A 32 -12.37 -5.86 -4.04
N ILE A 33 -11.63 -4.91 -4.64
CA ILE A 33 -12.01 -4.33 -5.94
C ILE A 33 -12.04 -5.41 -7.03
N THR A 34 -11.05 -6.29 -7.05
CA THR A 34 -10.93 -7.35 -8.06
C THR A 34 -12.08 -8.35 -7.94
N GLU A 35 -12.36 -8.81 -6.72
CA GLU A 35 -13.48 -9.71 -6.43
C GLU A 35 -14.83 -9.08 -6.80
N ALA A 36 -15.02 -7.80 -6.45
CA ALA A 36 -16.20 -7.03 -6.80
C ALA A 36 -16.41 -6.91 -8.32
N LYS A 37 -15.34 -6.63 -9.08
CA LYS A 37 -15.39 -6.58 -10.54
C LYS A 37 -15.72 -7.93 -11.16
N ALA A 38 -15.13 -9.02 -10.65
CA ALA A 38 -15.41 -10.37 -11.11
C ALA A 38 -16.87 -10.76 -10.89
N GLN A 39 -17.44 -10.45 -9.71
CA GLN A 39 -18.87 -10.68 -9.44
C GLN A 39 -19.77 -9.88 -10.37
N ARG A 40 -19.43 -8.62 -10.66
CA ARG A 40 -20.17 -7.78 -11.61
C ARG A 40 -20.18 -8.41 -13.01
N GLU A 41 -19.02 -8.86 -13.47
CA GLU A 41 -18.86 -9.51 -14.77
C GLU A 41 -19.70 -10.79 -14.84
N GLN A 42 -19.64 -11.65 -13.81
CA GLN A 42 -20.46 -12.85 -13.73
C GLN A 42 -21.96 -12.54 -13.80
N LEU A 43 -22.43 -11.53 -13.07
CA LEU A 43 -23.83 -11.08 -13.13
C LEU A 43 -24.21 -10.57 -14.53
N GLY A 44 -23.32 -9.83 -15.19
CA GLY A 44 -23.52 -9.34 -16.55
C GLY A 44 -23.63 -10.47 -17.57
N THR A 45 -22.67 -11.41 -17.57
CA THR A 45 -22.70 -12.58 -18.45
C THR A 45 -23.96 -13.40 -18.23
N TYR A 46 -24.31 -13.68 -16.97
CA TYR A 46 -25.51 -14.43 -16.64
C TYR A 46 -26.80 -13.71 -17.09
N ARG A 47 -26.86 -12.38 -16.95
CA ARG A 47 -27.97 -11.57 -17.45
C ARG A 47 -28.13 -11.71 -18.96
N ASP A 48 -27.05 -11.63 -19.73
CA ASP A 48 -27.10 -11.70 -21.19
C ASP A 48 -27.50 -13.10 -21.67
N GLU A 49 -26.98 -14.15 -21.02
CA GLU A 49 -27.44 -15.52 -21.25
C GLU A 49 -28.92 -15.70 -20.94
N TYR A 50 -29.39 -15.11 -19.83
CA TYR A 50 -30.79 -15.18 -19.41
C TYR A 50 -31.73 -14.47 -20.39
N VAL A 51 -31.32 -13.31 -20.91
CA VAL A 51 -32.07 -12.58 -21.96
C VAL A 51 -32.12 -13.41 -23.24
N THR A 52 -30.99 -13.93 -23.70
CA THR A 52 -30.90 -14.73 -24.93
C THR A 52 -31.81 -15.95 -24.86
N ARG A 53 -31.75 -16.71 -23.75
CA ARG A 53 -32.59 -17.91 -23.54
C ARG A 53 -34.08 -17.60 -23.58
N ASN A 54 -34.50 -16.49 -22.98
CA ASN A 54 -35.92 -16.14 -22.92
C ASN A 54 -36.44 -15.52 -24.22
N GLN A 55 -35.59 -14.89 -25.05
CA GLN A 55 -35.99 -14.45 -26.39
C GLN A 55 -36.42 -15.62 -27.27
N LEU A 56 -35.70 -16.76 -27.21
CA LEU A 56 -36.08 -18.00 -27.90
C LEU A 56 -37.47 -18.52 -27.47
N ILE A 57 -37.79 -18.42 -26.18
CA ILE A 57 -39.08 -18.88 -25.62
C ILE A 57 -40.22 -17.91 -26.00
N LEU A 58 -39.96 -16.60 -26.01
CA LEU A 58 -40.92 -15.58 -26.43
C LEU A 58 -41.34 -15.78 -27.91
N THR A 59 -40.42 -16.19 -28.78
CA THR A 59 -40.73 -16.49 -30.18
C THR A 59 -41.59 -17.73 -30.38
N SER A 60 -41.61 -18.67 -29.42
CA SER A 60 -42.46 -19.87 -29.46
C SER A 60 -43.82 -19.72 -28.76
N GLY A 61 -44.12 -18.55 -28.18
CA GLY A 61 -45.31 -18.28 -27.38
C GLY A 61 -45.07 -18.53 -25.89
N MET A 62 -45.16 -17.47 -25.08
CA MET A 62 -44.92 -17.49 -23.63
C MET A 62 -46.20 -17.15 -22.87
N GLU A 63 -46.47 -17.83 -21.76
CA GLU A 63 -47.58 -17.50 -20.86
C GLU A 63 -47.32 -16.15 -20.14
N VAL A 64 -48.40 -15.43 -19.82
CA VAL A 64 -48.32 -14.11 -19.17
C VAL A 64 -47.55 -14.16 -17.84
N MET A 65 -47.69 -15.24 -17.07
CA MET A 65 -47.00 -15.41 -15.80
C MET A 65 -45.49 -15.56 -15.96
N ASP A 66 -45.03 -16.28 -17.00
CA ASP A 66 -43.61 -16.43 -17.30
C ASP A 66 -42.98 -15.11 -17.73
N LEU A 67 -43.71 -14.29 -18.49
CA LEU A 67 -43.25 -12.95 -18.87
C LEU A 67 -43.07 -12.03 -17.64
N LEU A 68 -43.98 -12.12 -16.66
CA LEU A 68 -43.86 -11.36 -15.41
C LEU A 68 -42.67 -11.82 -14.57
N ASN A 69 -42.47 -13.14 -14.43
CA ASN A 69 -41.33 -13.72 -13.73
C ASN A 69 -40.00 -13.31 -14.38
N TYR A 70 -39.92 -13.39 -15.70
CA TYR A 70 -38.77 -12.95 -16.49
C TYR A 70 -38.39 -11.49 -16.18
N ARG A 71 -39.37 -10.57 -16.27
CA ARG A 71 -39.14 -9.14 -16.01
C ARG A 71 -38.72 -8.87 -14.57
N ALA A 72 -39.33 -9.55 -13.61
CA ALA A 72 -39.01 -9.38 -12.19
C ALA A 72 -37.58 -9.84 -11.88
N PHE A 73 -37.17 -10.99 -12.42
CA PHE A 73 -35.82 -11.50 -12.24
C PHE A 73 -34.76 -10.63 -12.93
N LEU A 74 -35.03 -10.18 -14.17
CA LEU A 74 -34.14 -9.26 -14.88
C LEU A 74 -33.91 -7.97 -14.08
N LYS A 75 -34.98 -7.40 -13.51
CA LYS A 75 -34.88 -6.22 -12.64
C LYS A 75 -34.06 -6.49 -11.37
N ASN A 76 -34.07 -7.72 -10.84
CA ASN A 76 -33.25 -8.08 -9.69
C ASN A 76 -31.77 -8.18 -10.08
N LEU A 77 -31.46 -8.76 -11.25
CA LEU A 77 -30.09 -8.80 -11.78
C LEU A 77 -29.55 -7.39 -12.05
N ASP A 78 -30.33 -6.52 -12.69
CA ASP A 78 -29.94 -5.12 -12.93
C ASP A 78 -29.60 -4.40 -11.62
N ARG A 79 -30.43 -4.58 -10.58
CA ARG A 79 -30.17 -4.01 -9.26
C ARG A 79 -28.90 -4.58 -8.61
N ALA A 80 -28.66 -5.88 -8.74
CA ALA A 80 -27.45 -6.52 -8.22
C ALA A 80 -26.19 -5.99 -8.92
N ILE A 81 -26.23 -5.83 -10.25
CA ILE A 81 -25.12 -5.27 -11.04
C ILE A 81 -24.81 -3.83 -10.60
N ILE A 82 -25.83 -2.98 -10.47
CA ILE A 82 -25.67 -1.60 -9.98
C ILE A 82 -25.09 -1.60 -8.56
N GLY A 83 -25.57 -2.47 -7.68
CA GLY A 83 -25.03 -2.62 -6.34
C GLY A 83 -23.54 -3.00 -6.36
N GLN A 84 -23.14 -3.89 -7.25
CA GLN A 84 -21.75 -4.30 -7.40
C GLN A 84 -20.87 -3.17 -7.94
N GLU A 85 -21.38 -2.35 -8.87
CA GLU A 85 -20.69 -1.15 -9.37
C GLU A 85 -20.45 -0.13 -8.25
N GLN A 86 -21.43 0.11 -7.39
CA GLN A 86 -21.29 0.98 -6.22
C GLN A 86 -20.24 0.45 -5.23
N ILE A 87 -20.18 -0.88 -5.03
CA ILE A 87 -19.14 -1.51 -4.20
C ILE A 87 -17.75 -1.29 -4.81
N VAL A 88 -17.59 -1.48 -6.13
CA VAL A 88 -16.33 -1.21 -6.83
C VAL A 88 -15.90 0.24 -6.65
N GLU A 89 -16.83 1.20 -6.80
CA GLU A 89 -16.55 2.61 -6.61
C GLU A 89 -16.12 2.92 -5.17
N GLY A 90 -16.86 2.40 -4.18
CA GLY A 90 -16.56 2.56 -2.76
C GLY A 90 -15.15 2.07 -2.41
N TYR A 91 -14.79 0.85 -2.83
CA TYR A 91 -13.44 0.33 -2.60
C TYR A 91 -12.38 1.07 -3.40
N SER A 92 -12.68 1.54 -4.62
CA SER A 92 -11.73 2.34 -5.41
C SER A 92 -11.40 3.66 -4.71
N ASN A 93 -12.37 4.32 -4.08
CA ASN A 93 -12.13 5.51 -3.29
C ASN A 93 -11.35 5.20 -2.00
N LEU A 94 -11.64 4.08 -1.34
CA LEU A 94 -10.86 3.61 -0.18
C LEU A 94 -9.40 3.31 -0.56
N ALA A 95 -9.16 2.67 -1.71
CA ALA A 95 -7.84 2.35 -2.21
C ALA A 95 -7.01 3.62 -2.46
N LYS A 96 -7.61 4.70 -2.97
CA LYS A 96 -6.94 6.00 -3.10
C LYS A 96 -6.43 6.52 -1.74
N ASN A 97 -7.25 6.40 -0.69
CA ASN A 97 -6.85 6.81 0.66
C ASN A 97 -5.71 5.93 1.21
N HIS A 98 -5.78 4.61 1.02
CA HIS A 98 -4.70 3.71 1.42
C HIS A 98 -3.41 3.92 0.64
N LEU A 99 -3.51 4.24 -0.65
CA LEU A 99 -2.35 4.61 -1.47
C LEU A 99 -1.69 5.88 -0.95
N ALA A 100 -2.47 6.91 -0.62
CA ALA A 100 -1.95 8.15 -0.04
C ALA A 100 -1.25 7.90 1.30
N LEU A 101 -1.82 7.07 2.17
CA LEU A 101 -1.20 6.66 3.44
C LEU A 101 0.11 5.90 3.21
N TRP A 102 0.13 4.94 2.29
CA TRP A 102 1.33 4.19 1.94
C TRP A 102 2.45 5.11 1.42
N GLN A 103 2.11 6.06 0.54
CA GLN A 103 3.06 7.06 0.03
C GLN A 103 3.62 7.95 1.15
N ALA A 104 2.76 8.38 2.08
CA ALA A 104 3.19 9.17 3.24
C ALA A 104 4.14 8.38 4.15
N SER A 105 3.81 7.13 4.48
CA SER A 105 4.68 6.22 5.26
C SER A 105 6.02 5.99 4.56
N GLN A 106 6.02 5.81 3.23
CA GLN A 106 7.23 5.63 2.44
C GLN A 106 8.15 6.86 2.48
N SER A 107 7.55 8.06 2.41
CA SER A 107 8.29 9.33 2.53
C SER A 107 8.88 9.52 3.94
N LYS A 108 8.11 9.18 4.98
CA LYS A 108 8.55 9.21 6.37
C LYS A 108 9.72 8.26 6.61
N LYS A 109 9.65 7.01 6.12
CA LYS A 109 10.76 6.04 6.17
C LYS A 109 12.03 6.63 5.55
N ARG A 110 11.93 7.13 4.32
CA ARG A 110 13.08 7.75 3.60
C ARG A 110 13.70 8.90 4.37
N SER A 111 12.89 9.71 5.03
CA SER A 111 13.37 10.83 5.84
C SER A 111 14.24 10.35 7.00
N TYR A 112 13.84 9.27 7.69
CA TYR A 112 14.66 8.69 8.76
C TYR A 112 15.93 8.03 8.23
N GLU A 113 15.88 7.32 7.11
CA GLU A 113 17.08 6.75 6.46
C GLU A 113 18.13 7.84 6.19
N VAL A 114 17.72 8.97 5.62
CA VAL A 114 18.61 10.11 5.34
C VAL A 114 19.18 10.72 6.62
N LEU A 115 18.37 10.87 7.67
CA LEU A 115 18.83 11.42 8.95
C LEU A 115 19.85 10.50 9.63
N ILE A 116 19.60 9.20 9.62
CA ILE A 116 20.51 8.18 10.17
C ILE A 116 21.84 8.21 9.42
N GLU A 117 21.82 8.26 8.09
CA GLU A 117 23.04 8.29 7.29
C GLU A 117 23.87 9.55 7.57
N ARG A 118 23.21 10.72 7.65
CA ARG A 118 23.88 11.97 8.02
C ARG A 118 24.50 11.91 9.42
N GLU A 119 23.82 11.30 10.38
CA GLU A 119 24.35 11.17 11.74
C GLU A 119 25.55 10.20 11.79
N LYS A 120 25.51 9.09 11.05
CA LYS A 120 26.65 8.18 10.90
C LYS A 120 27.87 8.88 10.32
N LEU A 121 27.70 9.67 9.25
CA LEU A 121 28.78 10.44 8.65
C LEU A 121 29.38 11.47 9.62
N LYS A 122 28.54 12.17 10.39
CA LYS A 122 29.01 13.09 11.44
C LYS A 122 29.81 12.38 12.51
N MET A 123 29.34 11.24 12.98
CA MET A 123 30.05 10.43 13.99
C MET A 123 31.39 9.93 13.46
N HIS A 124 31.43 9.45 12.22
CA HIS A 124 32.67 9.00 11.59
C HIS A 124 33.70 10.15 11.49
N HIS A 125 33.27 11.33 11.06
CA HIS A 125 34.16 12.50 11.00
C HIS A 125 34.67 12.95 12.37
N GLN A 126 33.83 12.87 13.41
CA GLN A 126 34.25 13.16 14.78
C GLN A 126 35.30 12.15 15.27
N GLU A 127 35.16 10.88 14.90
CA GLU A 127 36.10 9.84 15.28
C GLU A 127 37.45 10.02 14.60
N LEU A 128 37.48 10.27 13.28
CA LEU A 128 38.71 10.58 12.55
C LEU A 128 39.47 11.77 13.16
N LYS A 129 38.74 12.81 13.59
CA LYS A 129 39.35 13.96 14.29
C LYS A 129 39.94 13.58 15.64
N ARG A 130 39.31 12.68 16.40
CA ARG A 130 39.84 12.19 17.68
C ARG A 130 41.10 11.36 17.46
N GLU A 131 41.08 10.44 16.50
CA GLU A 131 42.21 9.60 16.13
C GLU A 131 43.42 10.45 15.70
N GLN A 132 43.20 11.44 14.81
CA GLN A 132 44.26 12.35 14.38
C GLN A 132 44.86 13.11 15.56
N LYS A 133 44.03 13.65 16.46
CA LYS A 133 44.51 14.35 17.66
C LYS A 133 45.36 13.45 18.56
N MET A 134 44.95 12.20 18.77
CA MET A 134 45.71 11.23 19.57
C MET A 134 47.07 10.89 18.94
N MET A 135 47.11 10.72 17.61
CA MET A 135 48.37 10.50 16.88
C MET A 135 49.31 11.72 16.97
N ASP A 136 48.78 12.93 16.87
CA ASP A 136 49.55 14.17 16.98
C ASP A 136 50.12 14.36 18.40
N GLU A 137 49.33 14.06 19.43
CA GLU A 137 49.78 14.08 20.84
C GLU A 137 50.87 13.04 21.10
N PHE A 138 50.71 11.81 20.62
CA PHE A 138 51.72 10.76 20.73
C PHE A 138 53.03 11.15 20.04
N SER A 139 52.95 11.64 18.80
CA SER A 139 54.12 12.11 18.03
C SER A 139 54.84 13.28 18.71
N SER A 140 54.08 14.21 19.28
CA SER A 140 54.62 15.37 20.01
C SER A 140 55.30 14.96 21.32
N ASN A 141 54.73 14.01 22.05
CA ASN A 141 55.32 13.46 23.26
C ASN A 141 56.58 12.64 22.98
N GLN A 142 56.60 11.86 21.89
CA GLN A 142 57.79 11.12 21.47
C GLN A 142 58.96 12.06 21.10
N LYS A 143 58.68 13.13 20.34
CA LYS A 143 59.69 14.17 20.03
C LYS A 143 60.24 14.87 21.28
N ARG A 144 59.44 15.01 22.34
CA ARG A 144 59.92 15.55 23.63
C ARG A 144 60.85 14.59 24.37
N PHE A 145 60.63 13.28 24.25
CA PHE A 145 61.38 12.28 25.01
C PHE A 145 62.67 11.83 24.31
N PHE A 146 62.70 11.92 22.97
CA PHE A 146 63.89 11.68 22.15
C PHE A 146 64.13 12.89 21.24
N PRO A 147 64.77 13.96 21.76
CA PRO A 147 65.21 15.06 20.91
C PRO A 147 66.32 14.52 19.99
N THR A 148 66.12 14.65 18.68
CA THR A 148 67.17 14.46 17.67
C THR A 148 68.18 15.60 17.72
#